data_AF-A0A9P9IF62-F1
#
_entry.id   AF-A0A9P9IF62-F1
#
_cell.length_a   1.000
_cell.length_b   1.000
_cell.length_c   1.000
_cell.angle_alpha   90.00
_cell.angle_beta   90.00
_cell.angle_gamma   90.00
#
_symmetry.space_group_name_H-M   'P 1'
#
loop_
_entity.id
_entity.type
_entity.pdbx_description
1 polymer ?
#
loop_
_entity_poly.entity_id
_entity_poly.type
_entity_poly.pdbx_seq_one_letter_code
_entity_poly.pdbx_strand_id
1 'polypeptide(L)'
;MNGHETVAITLLGHDSVDPDQEDHYGSTPLSIAARHYRTEIVKVLLATGQVTFDSRDCFGRTSLWWARRRGNTDTEEVLLDYAEKRGMPVCDNDEFIEVSPISNNRTSRWCDICTLSIPEDEVFYECGVCNSGNFHTCSECYKIGGRCLKDDHELAQRKDKEE
;
A
#
# COMPACT_ATOMS: atom_id res chain seq x y z
N MET A 1 14.75 -16.05 1.28
CA MET A 1 14.26 -15.69 -0.07
C MET A 1 14.71 -14.25 -0.32
N ASN A 2 15.90 -14.05 -0.91
CA ASN A 2 16.54 -12.72 -1.05
C ASN A 2 16.49 -12.18 -2.49
N GLY A 3 15.76 -12.84 -3.39
CA GLY A 3 15.73 -12.46 -4.82
C GLY A 3 15.15 -11.06 -5.07
N HIS A 4 14.14 -10.64 -4.29
CA HIS A 4 13.53 -9.32 -4.46
C HIS A 4 14.48 -8.17 -4.07
N GLU A 5 15.32 -8.38 -3.06
CA GLU A 5 16.32 -7.40 -2.62
C GLU A 5 17.39 -7.20 -3.70
N THR A 6 17.98 -8.29 -4.21
CA THR A 6 18.97 -8.22 -5.29
C THR A 6 18.42 -7.51 -6.52
N VAL A 7 17.17 -7.81 -6.91
CA VAL A 7 16.51 -7.15 -8.04
C VAL A 7 16.30 -5.66 -7.74
N ALA A 8 15.83 -5.30 -6.55
CA ALA A 8 15.63 -3.90 -6.17
C ALA A 8 16.95 -3.11 -6.21
N ILE A 9 18.03 -3.64 -5.62
CA ILE A 9 19.37 -3.02 -5.67
C ILE A 9 19.84 -2.85 -7.10
N THR A 10 19.67 -3.88 -7.95
CA THR A 10 20.10 -3.83 -9.35
C THR A 10 19.35 -2.77 -10.14
N LEU A 11 18.02 -2.69 -9.98
CA LEU A 11 17.19 -1.71 -10.67
C LEU A 11 17.49 -0.28 -10.20
N LEU A 12 17.59 -0.06 -8.89
CA LEU A 12 17.88 1.26 -8.31
C LEU A 12 19.30 1.75 -8.60
N GLY A 13 20.21 0.87 -9.04
CA GLY A 13 21.53 1.24 -9.52
C GLY A 13 21.56 1.81 -10.95
N HIS A 14 20.42 1.85 -11.64
CA HIS A 14 20.30 2.39 -12.99
C HIS A 14 19.78 3.83 -12.95
N ASP A 15 20.52 4.79 -13.51
CA ASP A 15 20.19 6.23 -13.47
C ASP A 15 18.82 6.60 -14.06
N SER A 16 18.23 5.72 -14.87
CA SER A 16 16.91 5.90 -15.49
C SER A 16 15.73 5.52 -14.60
N VAL A 17 15.99 4.92 -13.43
CA VAL A 17 14.95 4.46 -12.51
C VAL A 17 14.65 5.56 -11.50
N ASP A 18 13.43 6.06 -11.53
CA ASP A 18 12.92 6.98 -10.51
C ASP A 18 12.44 6.17 -9.27
N PRO A 19 13.08 6.32 -8.10
CA PRO A 19 12.71 5.60 -6.89
C PRO A 19 11.40 6.08 -6.26
N ASP A 20 10.84 7.20 -6.72
CA ASP A 20 9.54 7.74 -6.27
C ASP A 20 8.43 7.55 -7.30
N GLN A 21 8.68 6.81 -8.39
CA GLN A 21 7.67 6.57 -9.43
C GLN A 21 6.37 6.01 -8.84
N GLU A 22 5.30 6.78 -8.95
CA GLU A 22 3.99 6.44 -8.40
C GLU A 22 3.22 5.46 -9.29
N ASP A 23 2.43 4.59 -8.66
CA ASP A 23 1.38 3.82 -9.33
C ASP A 23 0.10 4.66 -9.58
N HIS A 24 -0.94 4.03 -10.13
CA HIS A 24 -2.21 4.70 -10.43
C HIS A 24 -2.89 5.34 -9.20
N TYR A 25 -2.57 4.89 -7.99
CA TYR A 25 -3.13 5.38 -6.75
C TYR A 25 -2.17 6.30 -5.98
N GLY A 26 -1.07 6.73 -6.59
CA GLY A 26 -0.05 7.56 -5.94
C GLY A 26 0.86 6.77 -4.98
N SER A 27 0.82 5.44 -5.00
CA SER A 27 1.68 4.64 -4.14
C SER A 27 3.11 4.62 -4.68
N THR A 28 4.06 5.12 -3.90
CA THR A 28 5.50 5.02 -4.21
C THR A 28 6.07 3.64 -3.85
N PRO A 29 7.23 3.24 -4.40
CA PRO A 29 7.92 2.00 -4.01
C PRO A 29 8.13 1.88 -2.50
N LEU A 30 8.43 2.99 -1.82
CA LEU A 30 8.61 3.02 -0.36
C LEU A 30 7.32 2.66 0.38
N SER A 31 6.19 3.26 -0.02
CA SER A 31 4.88 2.98 0.58
C SER A 31 4.40 1.55 0.33
N ILE A 32 4.65 1.01 -0.86
CA ILE A 32 4.32 -0.37 -1.23
C ILE A 32 5.17 -1.36 -0.41
N ALA A 33 6.47 -1.11 -0.27
CA ALA A 33 7.35 -1.97 0.54
C ALA A 33 6.91 -2.00 2.01
N ALA A 34 6.53 -0.85 2.57
CA ALA A 34 6.02 -0.76 3.93
C ALA A 34 4.68 -1.50 4.12
N ARG A 35 3.79 -1.39 3.14
CA ARG A 35 2.48 -2.09 3.10
C ARG A 35 2.59 -3.62 3.07
N HIS A 36 3.70 -4.17 2.56
CA HIS A 36 3.85 -5.62 2.33
C HIS A 36 4.93 -6.31 3.19
N TYR A 37 5.29 -5.73 4.35
CA TYR A 37 6.29 -6.31 5.26
C TYR A 37 7.65 -6.54 4.59
N ARG A 38 8.06 -5.64 3.68
CA ARG A 38 9.32 -5.72 2.95
C ARG A 38 10.37 -4.81 3.56
N THR A 39 10.66 -4.99 4.85
CA THR A 39 11.60 -4.15 5.63
C THR A 39 12.97 -3.99 4.95
N GLU A 40 13.52 -5.06 4.35
CA GLU A 40 14.81 -4.95 3.65
C GLU A 40 14.73 -4.10 2.38
N ILE A 41 13.61 -4.13 1.64
CA ILE A 41 13.41 -3.24 0.48
C ILE A 41 13.27 -1.79 0.95
N VAL A 42 12.60 -1.55 2.08
CA VAL A 42 12.53 -0.22 2.70
C VAL A 42 13.94 0.31 3.02
N LYS A 43 14.79 -0.50 3.66
CA LYS A 43 16.19 -0.11 3.94
C LYS A 43 16.96 0.21 2.67
N VAL A 44 16.84 -0.63 1.63
CA VAL A 44 17.50 -0.39 0.32
C VAL A 44 17.04 0.94 -0.28
N LEU A 45 15.73 1.21 -0.31
CA LEU A 45 15.17 2.45 -0.85
C LEU A 45 15.64 3.68 -0.08
N LEU A 46 15.61 3.65 1.25
CA LEU A 46 16.09 4.74 2.10
C LEU A 46 17.60 4.98 1.95
N ALA A 47 18.39 3.91 1.78
CA ALA A 47 19.83 3.99 1.61
C ALA A 47 20.24 4.71 0.31
N THR A 48 19.36 4.75 -0.71
CA THR A 48 19.61 5.55 -1.93
C THR A 48 19.70 7.04 -1.64
N GLY A 49 19.02 7.52 -0.58
CA GLY A 49 18.91 8.93 -0.23
C GLY A 49 18.11 9.78 -1.21
N GLN A 50 17.51 9.17 -2.24
CA GLN A 50 16.78 9.86 -3.31
C GLN A 50 15.26 9.85 -3.11
N VAL A 51 14.76 8.99 -2.23
CA VAL A 51 13.32 8.82 -1.97
C VAL A 51 12.73 9.99 -1.18
N THR A 52 11.52 10.39 -1.58
CA THR A 52 10.69 11.36 -0.86
C THR A 52 9.98 10.67 0.30
N PHE A 53 10.51 10.86 1.51
CA PHE A 53 10.10 10.15 2.72
C PHE A 53 8.60 10.31 3.07
N ASP A 54 8.08 11.53 2.96
CA ASP A 54 6.72 11.92 3.36
C ASP A 54 5.73 11.93 2.20
N SER A 55 6.07 11.30 1.06
CA SER A 55 5.15 11.15 -0.07
C SER A 55 3.84 10.49 0.37
N ARG A 56 2.75 10.99 -0.20
CA ARG A 56 1.38 10.58 0.12
C ARG A 56 0.72 10.03 -1.12
N ASP A 57 0.07 8.89 -0.96
CA ASP A 57 -0.80 8.36 -2.01
C ASP A 57 -2.05 9.24 -2.21
N CYS A 58 -2.88 8.94 -3.21
CA CYS A 58 -4.08 9.72 -3.53
C CYS A 58 -5.10 9.81 -2.38
N PHE A 59 -4.90 9.05 -1.31
CA PHE A 59 -5.74 9.03 -0.11
C PHE A 59 -5.05 9.66 1.11
N GLY A 60 -3.91 10.31 0.91
CA GLY A 60 -3.17 11.01 1.96
C GLY A 60 -2.29 10.10 2.84
N ARG A 61 -2.07 8.83 2.46
CA ARG A 61 -1.39 7.84 3.29
C ARG A 61 0.10 7.80 2.98
N THR A 62 0.93 7.82 4.02
CA THR A 62 2.40 7.72 3.90
C THR A 62 2.91 6.28 4.04
N SER A 63 4.20 6.07 3.81
CA SER A 63 4.87 4.78 4.09
C SER A 63 4.74 4.37 5.56
N LEU A 64 4.85 5.32 6.50
CA LEU A 64 4.68 5.05 7.94
C LEU A 64 3.24 4.66 8.29
N TRP A 65 2.25 5.36 7.74
CA TRP A 65 0.84 5.01 7.90
C TRP A 65 0.58 3.56 7.49
N TRP A 66 1.15 3.12 6.36
CA TRP A 66 1.04 1.74 5.88
C TRP A 66 1.72 0.73 6.80
N ALA A 67 2.92 1.04 7.32
CA ALA A 67 3.61 0.17 8.27
C ALA A 67 2.77 -0.06 9.52
N ARG A 68 2.24 1.03 10.12
CA ARG A 68 1.37 0.99 11.31
C ARG A 68 0.08 0.23 11.06
N ARG A 69 -0.64 0.54 9.97
CA ARG A 69 -1.88 -0.15 9.61
C ARG A 69 -1.69 -1.65 9.42
N ARG A 70 -0.52 -2.08 8.99
CA ARG A 70 -0.19 -3.50 8.82
C ARG A 70 0.34 -4.14 10.10
N GLY A 71 0.58 -3.37 11.17
CA GLY A 71 1.27 -3.86 12.37
C GLY A 71 2.70 -4.31 12.06
N ASN A 72 3.34 -3.69 11.07
CA ASN A 72 4.69 -4.00 10.62
C ASN A 72 5.72 -3.22 11.46
N THR A 73 5.90 -3.65 12.70
CA THR A 73 6.75 -2.97 13.71
C THR A 73 8.19 -2.78 13.23
N ASP A 74 8.76 -3.76 12.52
CA ASP A 74 10.14 -3.70 12.05
C ASP A 74 10.33 -2.58 11.01
N THR A 75 9.36 -2.40 10.11
CA THR A 75 9.42 -1.30 9.14
C THR A 75 9.09 0.04 9.79
N GLU A 76 8.15 0.07 10.73
CA GLU A 76 7.86 1.28 11.51
C GLU A 76 9.13 1.79 12.22
N GLU A 77 9.86 0.91 12.90
CA GLU A 77 11.11 1.24 13.58
C GLU A 77 12.15 1.81 12.60
N VAL A 78 12.35 1.17 11.44
CA VAL A 78 13.29 1.65 10.41
C VAL A 78 12.90 3.03 9.87
N LEU A 79 11.61 3.28 9.63
CA LEU A 79 11.14 4.58 9.11
C LEU A 79 11.29 5.69 10.15
N LEU A 80 10.98 5.41 11.43
CA LEU A 80 11.13 6.36 12.52
C LEU A 80 12.61 6.70 12.79
N ASP A 81 13.48 5.69 12.85
CA ASP A 81 14.92 5.87 13.00
C ASP A 81 15.52 6.71 11.87
N TYR A 82 15.10 6.46 10.63
CA TYR A 82 15.53 7.26 9.48
C TYR A 82 15.07 8.72 9.57
N ALA A 83 13.81 8.96 9.96
CA ALA A 83 13.26 10.31 10.12
C ALA A 83 13.97 11.07 11.24
N GLU A 84 14.16 10.44 12.40
CA GLU A 84 14.85 11.01 13.56
C GLU A 84 16.28 11.42 13.20
N LYS A 85 17.05 10.51 12.57
CA LYS A 85 18.45 10.77 12.15
C LYS A 85 18.58 11.93 11.18
N ARG A 86 17.53 12.25 10.42
CA ARG A 86 17.51 13.35 9.45
C ARG A 86 16.74 14.58 9.92
N GLY A 87 16.19 14.56 11.14
CA GLY A 87 15.34 15.62 11.66
C GLY A 87 14.10 15.88 10.79
N MET A 88 13.59 14.86 10.11
CA MET A 88 12.41 14.97 9.25
C MET A 88 11.15 14.91 10.12
N PRO A 89 10.18 15.81 9.92
CA PRO A 89 8.91 15.75 10.65
C PRO A 89 8.17 14.48 10.26
N VAL A 90 7.61 13.80 11.25
CA VAL A 90 6.69 12.69 11.04
C VAL A 90 5.27 13.24 11.12
N CYS A 91 4.39 12.80 10.23
CA CYS A 91 2.99 13.17 10.30
C CYS A 91 2.31 12.39 11.43
N ASP A 92 2.04 13.05 12.56
CA ASP A 92 1.42 12.45 13.75
C ASP A 92 -0.09 12.12 13.58
N ASN A 93 -0.68 12.37 12.39
CA ASN A 93 -2.07 11.99 12.07
C ASN A 93 -2.28 10.47 11.94
N ASP A 94 -1.26 9.67 12.21
CA ASP A 94 -1.28 8.21 12.28
C ASP A 94 -1.79 7.70 13.65
N GLU A 95 -2.81 8.34 14.23
CA GLU A 95 -3.41 7.86 15.48
C GLU A 95 -3.88 6.42 15.31
N PHE A 96 -3.45 5.59 16.28
CA PHE A 96 -3.56 4.14 16.36
C PHE A 96 -4.89 3.61 15.81
N ILE A 97 -4.90 3.12 14.56
CA ILE A 97 -6.07 2.45 14.03
C ILE A 97 -6.08 1.04 14.65
N GLU A 98 -7.01 0.78 15.56
CA GLU A 98 -7.36 -0.59 15.97
C GLU A 98 -7.89 -1.34 14.73
N VAL A 99 -6.97 -1.91 13.95
CA VAL A 99 -7.33 -2.75 12.82
C VAL A 99 -7.63 -4.16 13.33
N SER A 100 -8.86 -4.61 13.09
CA SER A 100 -9.19 -6.03 13.20
C SER A 100 -8.20 -6.84 12.33
N PRO A 101 -7.76 -8.02 12.78
CA PRO A 101 -6.77 -8.80 12.06
C PRO A 101 -7.26 -9.07 10.63
N ILE A 102 -6.57 -8.48 9.65
CA ILE A 102 -6.87 -8.73 8.24
C ILE A 102 -6.55 -10.21 8.00
N SER A 103 -7.58 -11.03 7.80
CA SER A 103 -7.41 -12.45 7.54
C SER A 103 -6.70 -12.61 6.20
N ASN A 104 -5.44 -13.04 6.25
CA ASN A 104 -4.62 -13.32 5.07
C ASN A 104 -4.98 -14.72 4.52
N ASN A 105 -6.29 -15.00 4.36
CA ASN A 105 -6.74 -16.25 3.76
C ASN A 105 -6.50 -16.19 2.25
N ARG A 106 -5.80 -17.18 1.72
CA ARG A 106 -5.38 -17.25 0.30
C ARG A 106 -6.56 -17.40 -0.68
N THR A 107 -7.76 -17.68 -0.18
CA THR A 107 -8.98 -17.76 -0.99
C THR A 107 -9.79 -16.46 -0.97
N SER A 108 -9.42 -15.49 -0.12
CA SER A 108 -10.19 -14.26 0.02
C SER A 108 -9.92 -13.31 -1.13
N ARG A 109 -10.99 -12.61 -1.54
CA ARG A 109 -10.93 -11.48 -2.46
C ARG A 109 -10.03 -10.41 -1.86
N TRP A 110 -9.30 -9.68 -2.69
CA TRP A 110 -8.43 -8.59 -2.27
C TRP A 110 -8.87 -7.28 -2.91
N CYS A 111 -8.63 -6.17 -2.22
CA CYS A 111 -8.87 -4.85 -2.77
C CYS A 111 -7.69 -4.46 -3.66
N ASP A 112 -7.93 -4.15 -4.93
CA ASP A 112 -6.90 -3.71 -5.89
C ASP A 112 -6.27 -2.35 -5.53
N ILE A 113 -6.92 -1.57 -4.64
CA ILE A 113 -6.42 -0.25 -4.19
C ILE A 113 -5.49 -0.38 -2.98
N CYS A 114 -5.97 -0.99 -1.90
CA CYS A 114 -5.18 -1.11 -0.66
C CYS A 114 -4.43 -2.42 -0.53
N THR A 115 -4.63 -3.39 -1.43
CA THR A 115 -4.01 -4.73 -1.42
C THR A 115 -4.26 -5.54 -0.13
N LEU A 116 -5.31 -5.18 0.60
CA LEU A 116 -5.78 -5.92 1.79
C LEU A 116 -6.87 -6.90 1.37
N SER A 117 -6.97 -8.01 2.09
CA SER A 117 -8.11 -8.92 1.96
C SER A 117 -9.41 -8.19 2.26
N ILE A 118 -10.42 -8.49 1.46
CA ILE A 118 -11.82 -8.11 1.67
C ILE A 118 -12.49 -9.28 2.39
N PRO A 119 -13.02 -9.10 3.61
CA PRO A 119 -13.77 -10.15 4.30
C PRO A 119 -14.97 -10.63 3.48
N GLU A 120 -15.29 -11.91 3.55
CA GLU A 120 -16.36 -12.54 2.75
C GLU A 120 -17.75 -12.01 3.16
N ASP A 121 -17.95 -11.67 4.42
CA ASP A 121 -19.20 -11.14 4.96
C ASP A 121 -19.37 -9.62 4.77
N GLU A 122 -18.40 -8.96 4.14
CA GLU A 122 -18.42 -7.52 3.92
C GLU A 122 -18.90 -7.11 2.53
N VAL A 123 -19.45 -5.90 2.48
CA VAL A 123 -19.76 -5.22 1.23
C VAL A 123 -18.47 -4.84 0.52
N PHE A 124 -18.41 -5.13 -0.78
CA PHE A 124 -17.34 -4.72 -1.67
C PHE A 124 -17.89 -4.16 -2.97
N TYR A 125 -16.98 -3.63 -3.79
CA TYR A 125 -17.31 -3.03 -5.07
C TYR A 125 -16.48 -3.70 -6.16
N GLU A 126 -17.08 -4.02 -7.30
CA GLU A 126 -16.39 -4.63 -8.43
C GLU A 126 -16.51 -3.76 -9.68
N CYS A 127 -15.46 -3.72 -10.49
CA CYS A 127 -15.52 -3.19 -11.84
C CYS A 127 -15.55 -4.37 -12.83
N GLY A 128 -16.62 -4.49 -13.61
CA GLY A 128 -16.76 -5.54 -14.62
C GLY A 128 -15.87 -5.37 -15.87
N VAL A 129 -15.03 -4.34 -15.92
CA VAL A 129 -14.20 -4.00 -17.09
C VAL A 129 -12.70 -4.07 -16.78
N CYS A 130 -12.24 -3.45 -15.68
CA CYS A 130 -10.83 -3.47 -15.28
C CYS A 130 -10.37 -4.87 -14.87
N ASN A 131 -9.09 -5.18 -15.11
CA ASN A 131 -8.48 -6.48 -14.77
C ASN A 131 -9.27 -7.70 -15.28
N SER A 132 -9.86 -7.59 -16.48
CA SER A 132 -10.75 -8.62 -17.05
C SER A 132 -11.95 -8.94 -16.16
N GLY A 133 -12.50 -7.92 -15.50
CA GLY A 133 -13.62 -8.04 -14.56
C GLY A 133 -13.22 -8.44 -13.14
N ASN A 134 -11.92 -8.54 -12.82
CA ASN A 134 -11.41 -8.95 -11.51
C ASN A 134 -10.91 -7.78 -10.65
N PHE A 135 -11.37 -6.56 -10.93
CA PHE A 135 -11.01 -5.41 -10.13
C PHE A 135 -12.01 -5.23 -8.98
N HIS A 136 -11.55 -5.33 -7.75
CA HIS A 136 -12.34 -5.25 -6.54
C HIS A 136 -11.84 -4.14 -5.63
N THR A 137 -12.76 -3.51 -4.90
CA THR A 137 -12.47 -2.43 -3.96
C THR A 137 -13.20 -2.69 -2.65
N CYS A 138 -12.48 -2.63 -1.53
CA CYS A 138 -13.10 -2.73 -0.20
C CYS A 138 -13.96 -1.50 0.10
N SER A 139 -14.92 -1.65 1.02
CA SER A 139 -15.81 -0.54 1.41
C SER A 139 -15.06 0.70 1.90
N GLU A 140 -13.94 0.53 2.60
CA GLU A 140 -13.14 1.67 3.07
C GLU A 140 -12.56 2.48 1.91
N CYS A 141 -11.87 1.82 0.97
CA CYS A 141 -11.27 2.48 -0.18
C CYS A 141 -12.33 3.15 -1.06
N TYR A 142 -13.50 2.53 -1.23
CA TYR A 142 -14.59 3.14 -1.98
C TYR A 142 -15.13 4.42 -1.32
N LYS A 143 -15.36 4.38 0.00
CA LYS A 143 -15.91 5.51 0.79
C LYS A 143 -15.01 6.75 0.77
N ILE A 144 -13.69 6.55 0.73
CA ILE A 144 -12.71 7.65 0.62
C ILE A 144 -12.46 8.10 -0.82
N GLY A 145 -13.29 7.66 -1.78
CA GLY A 145 -13.23 8.11 -3.17
C GLY A 145 -12.47 7.19 -4.13
N GLY A 146 -12.03 6.01 -3.69
CA GLY A 146 -11.35 5.04 -4.55
C GLY A 146 -12.24 4.57 -5.70
N ARG A 147 -11.69 4.60 -6.90
CA ARG A 147 -12.31 4.13 -8.16
C ARG A 147 -11.37 3.16 -8.85
N CYS A 148 -11.87 2.51 -9.91
CA CYS A 148 -11.03 1.64 -10.73
C CYS A 148 -10.16 2.44 -11.70
N LEU A 149 -9.42 1.74 -12.57
CA LEU A 149 -8.34 2.31 -13.39
C LEU A 149 -8.79 3.36 -14.43
N LYS A 150 -10.10 3.55 -14.64
CA LYS A 150 -10.65 4.54 -15.55
C LYS A 150 -11.87 5.22 -14.95
N ASP A 151 -12.01 6.52 -15.23
CA ASP A 151 -13.09 7.36 -14.69
C ASP A 151 -14.47 7.07 -15.29
N ASP A 152 -14.53 6.51 -16.50
CA ASP A 152 -15.76 6.16 -17.21
C ASP A 152 -16.34 4.80 -16.78
N HIS A 153 -15.62 4.06 -15.94
CA HIS A 153 -16.07 2.77 -15.42
C HIS A 153 -16.78 2.95 -14.09
N GLU A 154 -17.93 2.30 -13.95
CA GLU A 154 -18.68 2.27 -12.70
C GLU A 154 -18.34 1.06 -11.84
N LEU A 155 -18.38 1.26 -10.52
CA LEU A 155 -18.17 0.22 -9.52
C LEU A 155 -19.52 -0.27 -9.01
N ALA A 156 -19.80 -1.56 -9.21
CA ALA A 156 -21.04 -2.19 -8.74
C ALA A 156 -20.87 -2.74 -7.33
N GLN A 157 -21.81 -2.40 -6.43
CA GLN A 157 -21.82 -2.94 -5.07
C GLN A 157 -22.19 -4.44 -5.06
N ARG A 158 -21.52 -5.20 -4.21
CA ARG A 158 -21.69 -6.64 -3.99
C ARG A 158 -21.55 -6.98 -2.50
N LYS A 159 -22.13 -8.11 -2.09
CA LYS A 159 -21.94 -8.76 -0.78
C LYS A 159 -22.06 -10.25 -1.04
N ASP A 160 -21.17 -11.07 -0.49
CA ASP A 160 -21.34 -12.52 -0.59
C ASP A 160 -22.60 -12.92 0.20
N LYS A 161 -23.34 -13.92 -0.29
CA LYS A 161 -24.57 -14.37 0.38
C LYS A 161 -24.18 -15.13 1.65
N GLU A 162 -24.81 -14.81 2.78
CA GLU A 162 -24.81 -15.69 3.95
C GLU A 162 -25.51 -16.99 3.54
N GLU A 163 -24.79 -18.13 3.62
CA GLU A 163 -25.35 -19.48 3.37
C GLU A 163 -26.37 -19.88 4.43
#